data_AF-A0A9X3SM83-F1
#
_entry.id   AF-A0A9X3SM83-F1
#
_cell.length_a   1.000
_cell.length_b   1.000
_cell.length_c   1.000
_cell.angle_alpha   90.00
_cell.angle_beta   90.00
_cell.angle_gamma   90.00
#
_symmetry.space_group_name_H-M   'P 1'
#
loop_
_entity.id
_entity.type
_entity.pdbx_description
1 polymer ?
#
loop_
_entity_poly.entity_id
_entity_poly.type
_entity_poly.pdbx_seq_one_letter_code
_entity_poly.pdbx_strand_id
1 'polypeptide(L)'
;MAASLDDLHRELVELTPLAGDLTPANLALLQERLPPLTAALGEHLVARREGVARMAALGANRLLPDALYRDGVRALRAKDHGRAEHLLLQATAEQVAAALRLIDWRDAMERPALDNEIAEAVSQGWQSCWELTKAQRGNGRWEAAEQALAAVAERVATDGRWEGVQQDLKAVRAKLTQVRLRDGGHRLRAALHSLRRDVRQAEQPAPTITGYIAATGEAPGRVHTPFFTHRNYERRTRGR
;
A
#
# COMPACT_ATOMS: atom_id res chain seq x y z
N MET A 1 -0.29 40.68 17.74
CA MET A 1 -0.65 40.32 19.12
C MET A 1 -0.79 38.81 19.17
N ALA A 2 -0.05 38.11 20.03
CA ALA A 2 -0.24 36.66 20.19
C ALA A 2 -1.64 36.38 20.73
N ALA A 3 -2.33 35.38 20.18
CA ALA A 3 -3.67 34.99 20.63
C ALA A 3 -3.62 34.54 22.11
N SER A 4 -4.70 34.82 22.86
CA SER A 4 -4.83 34.36 24.24
C SER A 4 -4.87 32.84 24.30
N LEU A 5 -4.34 32.25 25.38
CA LEU A 5 -4.44 30.81 25.63
C LEU A 5 -5.91 30.36 25.68
N ASP A 6 -6.81 31.19 26.19
CA ASP A 6 -8.25 30.87 26.27
C ASP A 6 -8.90 30.81 24.88
N ASP A 7 -8.48 31.69 23.96
CA ASP A 7 -8.99 31.71 22.59
C ASP A 7 -8.48 30.49 21.80
N LEU A 8 -7.19 30.15 21.96
CA LEU A 8 -6.60 28.96 21.36
C LEU A 8 -7.23 27.68 21.92
N HIS A 9 -7.52 27.64 23.22
CA HIS A 9 -8.21 26.52 23.84
C HIS A 9 -9.64 26.37 23.32
N ARG A 10 -10.37 27.48 23.15
CA ARG A 10 -11.71 27.48 22.54
C ARG A 10 -11.68 26.92 21.13
N GLU A 11 -10.71 27.34 20.31
CA GLU A 11 -10.53 26.82 18.96
C GLU A 11 -10.23 25.31 18.96
N LEU A 12 -9.37 24.82 19.87
CA LEU A 12 -9.12 23.38 20.01
C LEU A 12 -10.40 22.61 20.35
N VAL A 13 -11.23 23.14 21.24
CA VAL A 13 -12.52 22.54 21.61
C VAL A 13 -13.47 22.50 20.41
N GLU A 14 -13.50 23.52 19.57
CA GLU A 14 -14.30 23.55 18.33
C GLU A 14 -13.85 22.51 17.29
N LEU A 15 -12.54 22.28 17.17
CA LEU A 15 -11.99 21.31 16.22
C LEU A 15 -12.13 19.85 16.70
N THR A 16 -12.25 19.62 18.00
CA THR A 16 -12.27 18.26 18.58
C THR A 16 -13.43 17.38 18.06
N PRO A 17 -14.67 17.85 17.95
CA PRO A 17 -15.77 17.07 17.36
C PRO A 17 -15.51 16.63 15.93
N LEU A 18 -14.83 17.45 15.12
CA LEU A 18 -14.52 17.16 13.72
C LEU A 18 -13.57 15.97 13.59
N ALA A 19 -12.67 15.80 14.56
CA ALA A 19 -11.80 14.64 14.65
C ALA A 19 -12.53 13.35 15.09
N GLY A 20 -13.75 13.46 15.61
CA GLY A 20 -14.61 12.33 15.97
C GLY A 20 -15.33 11.69 14.76
N ASP A 21 -15.63 12.51 13.75
CA ASP A 21 -16.27 12.13 12.49
C ASP A 21 -15.45 12.65 11.29
N LEU A 22 -14.46 11.87 10.85
CA LEU A 22 -13.47 12.32 9.89
C LEU A 22 -13.98 12.20 8.43
N THR A 23 -14.96 13.02 8.09
CA THR A 23 -15.38 13.22 6.70
C THR A 23 -14.28 13.94 5.90
N PRO A 24 -14.28 13.86 4.55
CA PRO A 24 -13.29 14.60 3.73
C PRO A 24 -13.29 16.11 4.00
N ALA A 25 -14.45 16.71 4.25
CA ALA A 25 -14.57 18.12 4.60
C ALA A 25 -13.96 18.43 5.97
N ASN A 26 -14.24 17.59 6.97
CA ASN A 26 -13.68 17.75 8.31
C ASN A 26 -12.16 17.55 8.31
N LEU A 27 -11.66 16.57 7.55
CA LEU A 27 -10.22 16.36 7.36
C LEU A 27 -9.54 17.59 6.76
N ALA A 28 -10.10 18.18 5.70
CA ALA A 28 -9.55 19.38 5.08
C ALA A 28 -9.51 20.55 6.07
N LEU A 29 -10.59 20.77 6.84
CA LEU A 29 -10.63 21.83 7.84
C LEU A 29 -9.59 21.61 8.96
N LEU A 30 -9.43 20.37 9.43
CA LEU A 30 -8.43 20.02 10.42
C LEU A 30 -7.01 20.25 9.90
N GLN A 31 -6.72 19.85 8.65
CA GLN A 31 -5.43 20.05 8.01
C GLN A 31 -5.09 21.53 7.81
N GLU A 32 -6.09 22.37 7.57
CA GLU A 32 -5.91 23.82 7.44
C GLU A 32 -5.67 24.50 8.80
N ARG A 33 -6.50 24.18 9.81
CA ARG A 33 -6.55 24.95 11.06
C ARG A 33 -5.64 24.42 12.17
N LEU A 34 -5.36 23.11 12.22
CA LEU A 34 -4.53 22.55 13.29
C LEU A 34 -3.07 22.97 13.26
N PRO A 35 -2.38 23.09 12.10
CA PRO A 35 -0.98 23.48 12.10
C PRO A 35 -0.72 24.85 12.78
N PRO A 36 -1.40 25.95 12.41
CA PRO A 36 -1.18 27.24 13.08
C PRO A 36 -1.61 27.22 14.56
N LEU A 37 -2.71 26.54 14.90
CA LEU A 37 -3.16 26.39 16.28
C LEU A 37 -2.12 25.65 17.13
N THR A 38 -1.57 24.55 16.62
CA THR A 38 -0.59 23.74 17.35
C THR A 38 0.72 24.50 17.54
N ALA A 39 1.15 25.27 16.54
CA ALA A 39 2.32 26.13 16.66
C ALA A 39 2.13 27.17 17.77
N ALA A 40 1.01 27.88 17.78
CA ALA A 40 0.70 28.89 18.80
C ALA A 40 0.61 28.28 20.21
N LEU A 41 -0.06 27.13 20.37
CA LEU A 41 -0.11 26.43 21.65
C LEU A 41 1.26 25.93 22.12
N GLY A 42 2.13 25.52 21.17
CA GLY A 42 3.52 25.16 21.44
C GLY A 42 4.33 26.33 21.97
N GLU A 43 4.21 27.52 21.38
CA GLU A 43 4.84 28.75 21.88
C GLU A 43 4.41 29.07 23.32
N HIS A 44 3.10 28.96 23.61
CA HIS A 44 2.57 29.16 24.97
C HIS A 44 3.11 28.11 25.95
N LEU A 45 3.21 26.85 25.54
CA LEU A 45 3.81 25.78 26.36
C LEU A 45 5.27 26.10 26.71
N VAL A 46 6.08 26.46 25.73
CA VAL A 46 7.51 26.79 25.93
C VAL A 46 7.67 28.01 26.84
N ALA A 47 6.86 29.05 26.64
CA ALA A 47 6.95 30.31 27.36
C ALA A 47 6.43 30.22 28.82
N ARG A 48 5.25 29.62 29.03
CA ARG A 48 4.57 29.65 30.33
C ARG A 48 4.81 28.41 31.17
N ARG A 49 4.98 27.25 30.52
CA ARG A 49 5.23 25.95 31.18
C ARG A 49 4.14 25.55 32.18
N GLU A 50 2.92 26.04 31.95
CA GLU A 50 1.75 25.78 32.78
C GLU A 50 1.04 24.48 32.36
N GLY A 51 0.37 23.83 33.31
CA GLY A 51 -0.37 22.59 33.06
C GLY A 51 -1.44 22.73 31.98
N VAL A 52 -2.17 23.85 31.95
CA VAL A 52 -3.23 24.10 30.96
C VAL A 52 -2.64 24.26 29.55
N ALA A 53 -1.56 25.03 29.40
CA ALA A 53 -0.86 25.18 28.13
C ALA A 53 -0.29 23.84 27.63
N ARG A 54 0.27 23.02 28.53
CA ARG A 54 0.72 21.66 28.21
C ARG A 54 -0.41 20.79 27.71
N MET A 55 -1.53 20.74 28.42
CA MET A 55 -2.69 19.92 28.04
C MET A 55 -3.25 20.34 26.68
N ALA A 56 -3.38 21.64 26.43
CA ALA A 56 -3.87 22.16 25.15
C ALA A 56 -2.90 21.85 24.00
N ALA A 57 -1.60 22.10 24.16
CA ALA A 57 -0.60 21.82 23.14
C ALA A 57 -0.52 20.32 22.80
N LEU A 58 -0.51 19.45 23.82
CA LEU A 58 -0.52 17.99 23.63
C LEU A 58 -1.82 17.50 22.99
N GLY A 59 -2.96 18.11 23.34
CA GLY A 59 -4.27 17.82 22.75
C GLY A 59 -4.33 18.18 21.27
N ALA A 60 -3.85 19.36 20.89
CA ALA A 60 -3.76 19.78 19.50
C ALA A 60 -2.78 18.89 18.71
N ASN A 61 -1.62 18.58 19.29
CA ASN A 61 -0.56 17.78 18.66
C ASN A 61 -1.02 16.37 18.26
N ARG A 62 -1.90 15.76 19.07
CA ARG A 62 -2.43 14.40 18.84
C ARG A 62 -3.71 14.35 18.00
N LEU A 63 -4.40 15.48 17.81
CA LEU A 63 -5.80 15.46 17.36
C LEU A 63 -5.96 14.82 15.97
N LEU A 64 -5.20 15.31 14.99
CA LEU A 64 -5.22 14.79 13.61
C LEU A 64 -4.67 13.36 13.50
N PRO A 65 -3.46 13.03 14.00
CA PRO A 65 -2.94 11.67 13.87
C PRO A 65 -3.84 10.62 14.53
N ASP A 66 -4.43 10.92 15.70
CA ASP A 66 -5.37 10.00 16.37
C ASP A 66 -6.67 9.83 15.57
N ALA A 67 -7.19 10.90 14.97
CA ALA A 67 -8.38 10.82 14.12
C ALA A 67 -8.13 9.93 12.90
N LEU A 68 -7.02 10.16 12.18
CA LEU A 68 -6.62 9.38 11.01
C LEU A 68 -6.42 7.90 11.37
N TYR A 69 -5.72 7.62 12.47
CA TYR A 69 -5.50 6.26 12.94
C TYR A 69 -6.83 5.55 13.25
N ARG A 70 -7.72 6.17 14.03
CA ARG A 70 -9.01 5.58 14.41
C ARG A 70 -9.85 5.25 13.17
N ASP A 71 -9.96 6.17 12.22
CA ASP A 71 -10.74 5.97 11.01
C ASP A 71 -10.08 4.98 10.04
N GLY A 72 -8.74 4.96 9.96
CA GLY A 72 -8.00 3.94 9.23
C GLY A 72 -8.25 2.52 9.77
N VAL A 73 -8.24 2.35 11.10
CA VAL A 73 -8.57 1.07 11.76
C VAL A 73 -10.05 0.70 11.55
N ARG A 74 -10.98 1.66 11.56
CA ARG A 74 -12.39 1.40 11.21
C ARG A 74 -12.52 0.91 9.77
N ALA A 75 -11.81 1.53 8.82
CA ALA A 75 -11.79 1.11 7.42
C ALA A 75 -11.21 -0.30 7.25
N LEU A 76 -10.15 -0.66 7.99
CA LEU A 76 -9.62 -2.03 8.03
C LEU A 76 -10.68 -3.05 8.46
N ARG A 77 -11.43 -2.75 9.53
CA ARG A 77 -12.50 -3.63 10.03
C ARG A 77 -13.64 -3.78 9.02
N ALA A 78 -13.91 -2.72 8.25
CA ALA A 78 -14.85 -2.74 7.14
C ALA A 78 -14.32 -3.42 5.86
N LYS A 79 -13.06 -3.90 5.87
CA LYS A 79 -12.35 -4.47 4.70
C LYS A 79 -12.19 -3.49 3.53
N ASP A 80 -12.31 -2.18 3.79
CA ASP A 80 -11.95 -1.14 2.83
C ASP A 80 -10.45 -0.89 2.91
N HIS A 81 -9.69 -1.80 2.30
CA HIS A 81 -8.22 -1.77 2.34
C HIS A 81 -7.63 -0.55 1.62
N GLY A 82 -8.33 0.00 0.62
CA GLY A 82 -7.89 1.20 -0.10
C GLY A 82 -7.94 2.44 0.79
N ARG A 83 -9.10 2.70 1.42
CA ARG A 83 -9.25 3.81 2.36
C ARG A 83 -8.39 3.63 3.60
N ALA A 84 -8.34 2.42 4.15
CA ALA A 84 -7.51 2.09 5.29
C ALA A 84 -6.04 2.43 5.05
N GLU A 85 -5.50 2.02 3.89
CA GLU A 85 -4.12 2.27 3.56
C GLU A 85 -3.82 3.78 3.42
N HIS A 86 -4.70 4.53 2.77
CA HIS A 86 -4.55 5.97 2.64
C HIS A 86 -4.52 6.68 4.01
N LEU A 87 -5.49 6.38 4.87
CA LEU A 87 -5.61 7.01 6.19
C LEU A 87 -4.49 6.61 7.13
N LEU A 88 -4.09 5.34 7.17
CA LEU A 88 -3.01 4.86 8.04
C LEU A 88 -1.64 5.37 7.60
N LEU A 89 -1.42 5.53 6.29
CA LEU A 89 -0.21 6.17 5.78
C LEU A 89 -0.11 7.63 6.24
N GLN A 90 -1.20 8.39 6.13
CA GLN A 90 -1.27 9.75 6.65
C GLN A 90 -1.10 9.78 8.18
N ALA A 91 -1.75 8.87 8.91
CA ALA A 91 -1.62 8.76 10.36
C ALA A 91 -0.15 8.54 10.77
N THR A 92 0.57 7.65 10.10
CA THR A 92 1.99 7.42 10.36
C THR A 92 2.83 8.68 10.12
N ALA A 93 2.59 9.40 9.02
CA ALA A 93 3.31 10.65 8.72
C ALA A 93 3.02 11.74 9.77
N GLU A 94 1.76 11.92 10.14
CA GLU A 94 1.34 12.90 11.16
C GLU A 94 1.86 12.55 12.55
N GLN A 95 1.96 11.26 12.90
CA GLN A 95 2.58 10.81 14.16
C GLN A 95 4.08 11.12 14.19
N VAL A 96 4.79 10.96 13.08
CA VAL A 96 6.20 11.37 12.97
C VAL A 96 6.33 12.88 13.14
N ALA A 97 5.49 13.67 12.46
CA ALA A 97 5.47 15.12 12.61
C ALA A 97 5.12 15.56 14.04
N ALA A 98 4.22 14.83 14.72
CA ALA A 98 3.88 15.05 16.12
C ALA A 98 5.06 14.78 17.06
N ALA A 99 5.80 13.69 16.84
CA ALA A 99 6.99 13.36 17.62
C ALA A 99 8.12 14.39 17.43
N LEU A 100 8.36 14.85 16.20
CA LEU A 100 9.36 15.87 15.90
C LEU A 100 9.01 17.21 16.55
N ARG A 101 7.74 17.63 16.49
CA ARG A 101 7.29 18.85 17.19
C ARG A 101 7.50 18.77 18.71
N LEU A 102 7.27 17.62 19.33
CA LEU A 102 7.52 17.43 20.76
C LEU A 102 9.02 17.52 21.09
N ILE A 103 9.89 17.01 20.22
CA ILE A 103 11.35 17.18 20.34
C ILE A 103 11.71 18.65 20.27
N ASP A 104 11.19 19.40 19.29
CA ASP A 104 11.46 20.83 19.14
C ASP A 104 11.01 21.62 20.38
N TRP A 105 9.82 21.33 20.91
CA TRP A 105 9.33 21.97 22.14
C TRP A 105 10.16 21.62 23.36
N ARG A 106 10.58 20.36 23.52
CA ARG A 106 11.47 19.94 24.62
C ARG A 106 12.79 20.69 24.54
N ASP A 107 13.40 20.72 23.36
CA ASP A 107 14.72 21.31 23.16
C ASP A 107 14.66 22.83 23.45
N ALA A 108 13.55 23.49 23.09
CA ALA A 108 13.30 24.89 23.45
C ALA A 108 13.04 25.14 24.95
N MET A 109 12.67 24.12 25.73
CA MET A 109 12.45 24.22 27.18
C MET A 109 13.71 23.95 28.02
N GLU A 110 14.80 23.47 27.41
CA GLU A 110 16.11 23.18 28.03
C GLU A 110 16.03 22.23 29.25
N ARG A 111 15.06 21.31 29.29
CA ARG A 111 14.85 20.32 30.36
C ARG A 111 14.34 18.99 29.78
N PRO A 112 14.50 17.85 30.49
CA PRO A 112 13.89 16.57 30.12
C PRO A 112 12.37 16.61 30.38
N ALA A 113 11.67 17.48 29.66
CA ALA A 113 10.22 17.58 29.62
C ALA A 113 9.75 16.90 28.33
N LEU A 114 8.61 16.22 28.35
CA LEU A 114 8.01 15.57 27.17
C LEU A 114 8.65 14.24 26.73
N ASP A 115 9.68 13.70 27.40
CA ASP A 115 10.31 12.44 26.96
C ASP A 115 9.32 11.26 26.89
N ASN A 116 8.38 11.19 27.84
CA ASN A 116 7.31 10.20 27.81
C ASN A 116 6.37 10.40 26.63
N GLU A 117 5.96 11.65 26.37
CA GLU A 117 5.09 11.99 25.25
C GLU A 117 5.77 11.77 23.89
N ILE A 118 7.07 12.01 23.78
CA ILE A 118 7.88 11.70 22.60
C ILE A 118 7.91 10.18 22.40
N ALA A 119 8.22 9.42 23.45
CA ALA A 119 8.24 7.96 23.38
C ALA A 119 6.86 7.38 23.01
N GLU A 120 5.79 7.97 23.54
CA GLU A 120 4.41 7.61 23.20
C GLU A 120 4.09 7.89 21.73
N ALA A 121 4.34 9.11 21.24
CA ALA A 121 4.10 9.48 19.84
C ALA A 121 4.88 8.58 18.86
N VAL A 122 6.14 8.27 19.17
CA VAL A 122 6.95 7.32 18.39
C VAL A 122 6.31 5.93 18.40
N SER A 123 5.89 5.44 19.58
CA SER A 123 5.23 4.14 19.72
C SER A 123 3.92 4.05 18.94
N GLN A 124 3.13 5.12 18.92
CA GLN A 124 1.89 5.25 18.14
C GLN A 124 2.17 5.31 16.63
N GLY A 125 3.26 5.95 16.21
CA GLY A 125 3.73 5.93 14.82
C GLY A 125 4.03 4.50 14.34
N TRP A 126 4.73 3.70 15.15
CA TRP A 126 4.98 2.29 14.85
C TRP A 126 3.71 1.44 14.86
N GLN A 127 2.76 1.73 15.76
CA GLN A 127 1.46 1.08 15.77
C GLN A 127 0.70 1.34 14.46
N SER A 128 0.66 2.59 14.01
CA SER A 128 0.00 3.00 12.77
C SER A 128 0.65 2.33 11.57
N CYS A 129 1.99 2.24 11.55
CA CYS A 129 2.75 1.54 10.50
C CYS A 129 2.45 0.03 10.49
N TRP A 130 2.30 -0.60 11.66
CA TRP A 130 1.92 -2.01 11.73
C TRP A 130 0.50 -2.24 11.17
N GLU A 131 -0.47 -1.42 11.55
CA GLU A 131 -1.83 -1.51 10.98
C GLU A 131 -1.85 -1.23 9.47
N LEU A 132 -1.05 -0.27 8.98
CA LEU A 132 -0.87 0.02 7.56
C LEU A 132 -0.47 -1.25 6.77
N THR A 133 0.39 -2.10 7.34
CA THR A 133 0.81 -3.34 6.68
C THR A 133 -0.34 -4.32 6.49
N LYS A 134 -1.37 -4.31 7.35
CA LYS A 134 -2.60 -5.10 7.16
C LYS A 134 -3.39 -4.60 5.96
N ALA A 135 -3.47 -3.27 5.77
CA ALA A 135 -4.14 -2.67 4.62
C ALA A 135 -3.40 -3.02 3.31
N GLN A 136 -2.08 -2.90 3.31
CA GLN A 136 -1.21 -3.26 2.17
C GLN A 136 -1.38 -4.73 1.77
N ARG A 137 -1.38 -5.65 2.74
CA ARG A 137 -1.68 -7.07 2.50
C ARG A 137 -3.06 -7.26 1.86
N GLY A 138 -4.07 -6.56 2.36
CA GLY A 138 -5.44 -6.58 1.80
C GLY A 138 -5.51 -6.08 0.36
N ASN A 139 -4.69 -5.09 -0.01
CA ASN A 139 -4.54 -4.57 -1.37
C ASN A 139 -3.60 -5.40 -2.26
N GLY A 140 -3.07 -6.53 -1.77
CA GLY A 140 -2.12 -7.37 -2.50
C GLY A 140 -0.71 -6.78 -2.64
N ARG A 141 -0.39 -5.70 -1.92
CA ARG A 141 0.94 -5.06 -1.88
C ARG A 141 1.86 -5.76 -0.87
N TRP A 142 2.15 -7.03 -1.12
CA TRP A 142 2.88 -7.89 -0.18
C TRP A 142 4.33 -7.44 0.05
N GLU A 143 5.00 -6.93 -0.97
CA GLU A 143 6.38 -6.41 -0.87
C GLU A 143 6.44 -5.14 -0.01
N ALA A 144 5.49 -4.22 -0.19
CA ALA A 144 5.40 -3.02 0.64
C ALA A 144 5.13 -3.38 2.11
N ALA A 145 4.23 -4.35 2.34
CA ALA A 145 3.95 -4.87 3.68
C ALA A 145 5.18 -5.53 4.32
N GLU A 146 6.00 -6.25 3.56
CA GLU A 146 7.25 -6.84 4.07
C GLU A 146 8.23 -5.76 4.51
N GLN A 147 8.47 -4.75 3.66
CA GLN A 147 9.40 -3.65 3.96
C GLN A 147 8.97 -2.89 5.22
N ALA A 148 7.68 -2.55 5.33
CA ALA A 148 7.15 -1.85 6.49
C ALA A 148 7.20 -2.72 7.76
N LEU A 149 6.82 -4.00 7.70
CA LEU A 149 6.90 -4.90 8.86
C LEU A 149 8.34 -5.15 9.32
N ALA A 150 9.30 -5.22 8.40
CA ALA A 150 10.71 -5.35 8.75
C ALA A 150 11.20 -4.13 9.56
N ALA A 151 10.86 -2.92 9.11
CA ALA A 151 11.19 -1.70 9.85
C ALA A 151 10.51 -1.64 11.24
N VAL A 152 9.23 -2.04 11.32
CA VAL A 152 8.53 -2.13 12.61
C VAL A 152 9.21 -3.17 13.53
N ALA A 153 9.58 -4.33 12.99
CA ALA A 153 10.19 -5.41 13.76
C ALA A 153 11.52 -5.03 14.40
N GLU A 154 12.36 -4.27 13.68
CA GLU A 154 13.64 -3.76 14.21
C GLU A 154 13.43 -2.83 15.40
N ARG A 155 12.33 -2.06 15.40
CA ARG A 155 12.11 -1.02 16.41
C ARG A 155 11.32 -1.49 17.63
N VAL A 156 10.44 -2.47 17.45
CA VAL A 156 9.53 -3.01 18.49
C VAL A 156 10.19 -4.17 19.27
N ALA A 157 11.47 -4.45 19.03
CA ALA A 157 12.23 -5.55 19.64
C ALA A 157 12.15 -5.65 21.18
N THR A 158 11.91 -4.54 21.87
CA THR A 158 11.86 -4.46 23.34
C THR A 158 10.45 -4.29 23.91
N ASP A 159 9.41 -4.39 23.08
CA ASP A 159 8.02 -4.14 23.44
C ASP A 159 7.19 -5.44 23.32
N GLY A 160 6.11 -5.56 24.10
CA GLY A 160 5.20 -6.72 24.12
C GLY A 160 4.50 -7.00 22.78
N ARG A 161 4.65 -6.12 21.80
CA ARG A 161 4.17 -6.29 20.42
C ARG A 161 5.10 -7.12 19.53
N TRP A 162 6.36 -7.36 19.93
CA TRP A 162 7.38 -7.99 19.09
C TRP A 162 6.95 -9.33 18.49
N GLU A 163 6.38 -10.21 19.32
CA GLU A 163 5.99 -11.55 18.88
C GLU A 163 4.91 -11.49 17.77
N GLY A 164 3.92 -10.61 17.92
CA GLY A 164 2.87 -10.41 16.93
C GLY A 164 3.41 -9.88 15.60
N VAL A 165 4.33 -8.91 15.65
CA VAL A 165 4.98 -8.37 14.45
C VAL A 165 5.83 -9.44 13.73
N GLN A 166 6.57 -10.26 14.47
CA GLN A 166 7.38 -11.34 13.90
C GLN A 166 6.51 -12.42 13.23
N GLN A 167 5.40 -12.80 13.87
CA GLN A 167 4.45 -13.75 13.28
C GLN A 167 3.86 -13.21 11.97
N ASP A 168 3.48 -11.92 11.94
CA ASP A 168 2.99 -11.24 10.74
C ASP A 168 4.06 -11.20 9.63
N LEU A 169 5.30 -10.83 9.96
CA LEU A 169 6.42 -10.79 9.01
C LEU A 169 6.70 -12.16 8.41
N LYS A 170 6.69 -13.21 9.25
CA LYS A 170 6.83 -14.61 8.79
C LYS A 170 5.72 -14.99 7.82
N ALA A 171 4.46 -14.61 8.10
CA ALA A 171 3.33 -14.89 7.23
C ALA A 171 3.46 -14.16 5.87
N VAL A 172 3.88 -12.89 5.87
CA VAL A 172 4.13 -12.12 4.64
C VAL A 172 5.23 -12.75 3.79
N ARG A 173 6.36 -13.10 4.40
CA ARG A 173 7.47 -13.76 3.71
C ARG A 173 7.08 -15.10 3.11
N ALA A 174 6.30 -15.90 3.84
CA ALA A 174 5.74 -17.14 3.34
C ALA A 174 4.84 -16.89 2.12
N LYS A 175 4.00 -15.84 2.16
CA LYS A 175 3.13 -15.47 1.03
C LYS A 175 3.91 -15.05 -0.20
N LEU A 176 4.93 -14.20 -0.04
CA LEU A 176 5.82 -13.79 -1.12
C LEU A 176 6.54 -14.98 -1.74
N THR A 177 7.00 -15.91 -0.90
CA THR A 177 7.62 -17.17 -1.37
C THR A 177 6.63 -18.00 -2.18
N GLN A 178 5.39 -18.13 -1.71
CA GLN A 178 4.32 -18.83 -2.44
C GLN A 178 4.07 -18.20 -3.82
N VAL A 179 3.98 -16.87 -3.90
CA VAL A 179 3.80 -16.13 -5.16
C VAL A 179 4.96 -16.40 -6.12
N ARG A 180 6.21 -16.27 -5.64
CA ARG A 180 7.41 -16.53 -6.44
C ARG A 180 7.46 -17.95 -6.99
N LEU A 181 7.14 -18.95 -6.16
CA LEU A 181 7.09 -20.35 -6.59
C LEU A 181 6.00 -20.60 -7.63
N ARG A 182 4.82 -20.00 -7.45
CA ARG A 182 3.70 -20.09 -8.40
C ARG A 182 4.09 -19.48 -9.75
N ASP A 183 4.67 -18.29 -9.75
CA ASP A 183 5.11 -17.61 -10.97
C ASP A 183 6.23 -18.38 -11.67
N GLY A 184 7.19 -18.91 -10.90
CA GLY A 184 8.24 -19.81 -11.41
C GLY A 184 7.65 -21.07 -12.06
N GLY A 185 6.66 -21.70 -11.43
CA GLY A 185 5.96 -22.85 -11.98
C GLY A 185 5.18 -22.52 -13.26
N HIS A 186 4.51 -21.36 -13.31
CA HIS A 186 3.84 -20.89 -14.53
C HIS A 186 4.83 -20.62 -15.67
N ARG A 187 5.98 -20.00 -15.37
CA ARG A 187 7.05 -19.76 -16.35
C ARG A 187 7.64 -21.07 -16.86
N LEU A 188 7.94 -22.01 -15.98
CA LEU A 188 8.44 -23.34 -16.36
C LEU A 188 7.41 -24.07 -17.24
N ARG A 189 6.13 -24.03 -16.87
CA ARG A 189 5.05 -24.63 -17.66
C ARG A 189 4.91 -23.97 -19.03
N ALA A 190 5.00 -22.64 -19.10
CA ALA A 190 4.96 -21.89 -20.35
C ALA A 190 6.15 -22.25 -21.26
N ALA A 191 7.37 -22.31 -20.71
CA ALA A 191 8.58 -22.71 -21.43
C ALA A 191 8.50 -24.15 -21.96
N LEU A 192 7.97 -25.09 -21.16
CA LEU A 192 7.73 -26.46 -21.62
C LEU A 192 6.66 -26.54 -22.71
N HIS A 193 5.62 -25.71 -22.63
CA HIS A 193 4.60 -25.64 -23.68
C HIS A 193 5.13 -25.03 -24.99
N SER A 194 5.99 -24.02 -24.93
CA SER A 194 6.64 -23.48 -26.13
C SER A 194 7.59 -24.51 -26.75
N LEU A 195 8.41 -25.18 -25.93
CA LEU A 195 9.29 -26.25 -26.41
C LEU A 195 8.51 -27.40 -27.05
N ARG A 196 7.34 -27.80 -26.51
CA ARG A 196 6.48 -28.82 -27.14
C ARG A 196 5.95 -28.41 -28.51
N ARG A 197 5.72 -27.11 -28.75
CA ARG A 197 5.32 -26.60 -30.07
C ARG A 197 6.49 -26.70 -31.04
N ASP A 198 7.68 -26.30 -30.60
CA ASP A 198 8.89 -26.30 -31.42
C ASP A 198 9.33 -27.72 -31.76
N VAL A 199 9.26 -28.65 -30.80
CA VAL A 199 9.50 -30.09 -31.02
C VAL A 199 8.47 -30.69 -31.99
N ARG A 200 7.17 -30.37 -31.87
CA ARG A 200 6.16 -30.81 -32.86
C ARG A 200 6.39 -30.25 -34.25
N GLN A 201 6.94 -29.04 -34.38
CA GLN A 201 7.30 -28.46 -35.68
C GLN A 201 8.59 -29.07 -36.24
N ALA A 202 9.55 -29.44 -35.39
CA ALA A 202 10.79 -30.09 -35.78
C ALA A 202 10.60 -31.58 -36.16
N GLU A 203 9.67 -32.27 -35.49
CA GLU A 203 9.32 -33.68 -35.76
C GLU A 203 8.34 -33.86 -36.93
N GLN A 204 7.77 -32.77 -37.47
CA GLN A 204 7.08 -32.83 -38.76
C GLN A 204 8.09 -32.55 -39.87
N PRO A 205 8.68 -33.57 -40.53
CA PRO A 205 9.30 -33.31 -41.82
C PRO A 205 8.23 -32.66 -42.68
N ALA A 206 8.51 -31.46 -43.18
CA ALA A 206 7.65 -30.84 -44.18
C ALA A 206 7.35 -31.92 -45.23
N PRO A 207 6.07 -32.20 -45.57
CA PRO A 207 5.72 -33.19 -46.57
C PRO A 207 6.13 -32.61 -47.92
N THR A 208 7.43 -32.58 -48.14
CA THR A 208 8.06 -32.23 -49.38
C THR A 208 7.99 -33.48 -50.22
N ILE A 209 7.59 -33.32 -51.47
CA ILE A 209 7.60 -34.39 -52.47
C ILE A 209 8.99 -35.06 -52.49
N THR A 210 10.05 -34.28 -52.31
CA THR A 210 11.43 -34.73 -52.18
C THR A 210 11.66 -35.65 -50.97
N GLY A 211 11.10 -35.32 -49.80
CA GLY A 211 11.21 -36.16 -48.59
C GLY A 211 10.42 -37.47 -48.70
N TYR A 212 9.25 -37.45 -49.35
CA TYR A 212 8.48 -38.65 -49.64
C TYR A 212 9.23 -39.60 -50.60
N ILE A 213 9.80 -39.07 -51.67
CA ILE A 213 10.59 -39.84 -52.65
C ILE A 213 11.84 -40.44 -52.00
N ALA A 214 12.53 -39.67 -51.15
CA ALA A 214 13.71 -40.16 -50.44
C ALA A 214 13.38 -41.30 -49.44
N ALA A 215 12.20 -41.27 -48.81
CA ALA A 215 11.79 -42.27 -47.83
C ALA A 215 11.17 -43.53 -48.44
N THR A 216 10.49 -43.41 -49.59
CA THR A 216 9.73 -44.52 -50.20
C THR A 216 10.34 -45.04 -51.49
N GLY A 217 11.29 -44.33 -52.09
CA GLY A 217 11.85 -44.67 -53.41
C GLY A 217 10.89 -44.43 -54.58
N GLU A 218 9.67 -43.96 -54.31
CA GLU A 218 8.61 -43.78 -55.31
C GLU A 218 8.14 -42.32 -55.36
N ALA A 219 7.92 -41.80 -56.56
CA ALA A 219 7.20 -40.54 -56.74
C ALA A 219 5.75 -40.72 -56.28
N PRO A 220 5.17 -39.79 -55.48
CA PRO A 220 3.78 -39.92 -55.07
C PRO A 220 2.91 -39.94 -56.33
N GLY A 221 2.20 -41.05 -56.55
CA GLY A 221 1.22 -41.16 -57.64
C GLY A 221 0.23 -40.00 -57.54
N ARG A 222 -0.21 -39.47 -58.69
CA ARG A 222 -1.13 -38.31 -58.79
C ARG A 222 -2.15 -38.31 -57.65
N VAL A 223 -1.93 -37.48 -56.65
CA VAL A 223 -2.89 -37.27 -55.57
C VAL A 223 -4.06 -36.53 -56.20
N HIS A 224 -5.12 -37.26 -56.51
CA HIS A 224 -6.42 -36.66 -56.78
C HIS A 224 -6.86 -36.04 -55.45
N THR A 225 -6.72 -34.73 -55.29
CA THR A 225 -7.36 -34.03 -54.19
C THR A 225 -8.85 -33.95 -54.50
N PRO A 226 -9.76 -34.64 -53.77
CA PRO A 226 -11.12 -34.15 -53.69
C PRO A 226 -11.08 -32.89 -52.81
N PHE A 227 -12.05 -31.99 -52.96
CA PHE A 227 -12.15 -30.69 -52.26
C PHE A 227 -11.35 -29.54 -52.88
N PHE A 228 -11.73 -29.14 -54.09
CA PHE A 228 -12.14 -27.75 -54.37
C PHE A 228 -13.08 -27.74 -55.57
N THR A 229 -14.35 -28.06 -55.35
CA THR A 229 -15.44 -27.69 -56.26
C THR A 229 -16.59 -27.16 -55.44
N HIS A 230 -16.77 -25.84 -55.48
CA HIS A 230 -18.03 -25.17 -55.82
C HIS A 230 -17.94 -23.68 -55.48
N ARG A 231 -17.83 -22.85 -56.52
CA ARG A 231 -18.88 -21.86 -56.79
C ARG A 231 -18.76 -21.31 -58.20
N ASN A 232 -19.81 -21.58 -58.96
CA ASN A 232 -20.11 -21.02 -60.27
C ASN A 232 -20.12 -19.49 -60.21
N TYR A 233 -19.40 -18.86 -61.13
CA TYR A 233 -19.66 -17.48 -61.54
C TYR A 233 -19.99 -17.50 -63.03
N GLU A 234 -21.23 -17.90 -63.34
CA GLU A 234 -21.85 -17.52 -64.61
C GLU A 234 -22.20 -16.04 -64.54
N ARG A 235 -21.37 -15.17 -65.15
CA ARG A 235 -21.83 -13.87 -65.64
C ARG A 235 -21.93 -13.93 -67.15
N ARG A 236 -23.15 -14.19 -67.61
CA ARG A 236 -23.65 -13.75 -68.92
C ARG A 236 -23.36 -12.26 -69.07
N THR A 237 -22.75 -11.86 -70.18
CA THR A 237 -23.17 -10.70 -70.97
C THR A 237 -22.60 -10.83 -72.39
N ARG A 238 -23.46 -11.24 -73.32
CA ARG A 238 -23.35 -10.94 -74.75
C ARG A 238 -24.46 -9.94 -75.08
N GLY A 239 -24.09 -8.87 -75.79
CA GLY A 239 -24.93 -7.82 -76.36
C GLY A 239 -23.98 -6.64 -76.60
N ARG A 240 -23.39 -6.52 -77.80
CA ARG A 240 -23.86 -5.62 -78.88
C ARG A 240 -24.02 -4.19 -78.39
#